data_AF-A0A8H8C6K4-F1
#
_entry.id   AF-A0A8H8C6K4-F1
#
_cell.length_a   1.000
_cell.length_b   1.000
_cell.length_c   1.000
_cell.angle_alpha   90.00
_cell.angle_beta   90.00
_cell.angle_gamma   90.00
#
_symmetry.space_group_name_H-M   'P 1'
#
loop_
_entity.id
_entity.type
_entity.pdbx_description
1 polymer ?
#
loop_
_entity_poly.entity_id
_entity_poly.type
_entity_poly.pdbx_seq_one_letter_code
_entity_poly.pdbx_strand_id
1 'polypeptide(L)'
;MDTFALSTSKQKFPLLFPTATDRSSDYYSQCIPGVAASSSSAPPTAVASTSKTSTSKPSTPTTLSTATTTASGSVPTGSGNGPGTTLQTGYYWIRAVASPNFHKYLQTKPIYLPGTAILESYLTAGQFAIVDGQLVELLTPGTFLYANVIASTVSGATKLAVEFRKEKNTYGTFAWSGDALQWTVAGLTRPNASAWLVCENQTLWINLGSYGYMTPAGCADQTIHYYNDKTANA
;
A
#
# COMPACT_ATOMS: atom_id res chain seq x y z
N MET A 1 -36.85 34.88 42.86
CA MET A 1 -35.60 35.61 43.13
C MET A 1 -35.20 35.23 44.53
N ASP A 2 -34.13 34.46 44.70
CA ASP A 2 -33.43 34.37 45.98
C ASP A 2 -31.99 33.96 45.72
N THR A 3 -31.07 34.63 46.41
CA THR A 3 -29.63 34.58 46.15
C THR A 3 -28.94 34.00 47.37
N PHE A 4 -28.26 32.86 47.21
CA PHE A 4 -27.31 32.38 48.21
C PHE A 4 -25.90 32.35 47.63
N ALA A 5 -24.99 33.01 48.36
CA ALA A 5 -23.63 33.29 47.93
C ALA A 5 -22.61 32.53 48.81
N LEU A 6 -21.50 32.15 48.18
CA LEU A 6 -20.19 31.77 48.73
C LEU A 6 -20.13 30.82 49.96
N SER A 7 -19.40 29.72 49.77
CA SER A 7 -18.28 29.42 50.68
C SER A 7 -17.12 28.76 49.92
N THR A 8 -15.95 29.37 49.99
CA THR A 8 -14.75 28.96 49.24
C THR A 8 -13.80 28.20 50.16
N SER A 9 -13.71 26.87 50.05
CA SER A 9 -12.75 26.08 50.82
C SER A 9 -11.57 25.63 49.96
N LYS A 10 -10.43 26.31 50.12
CA LYS A 10 -9.14 25.88 49.56
C LYS A 10 -8.54 24.79 50.44
N GLN A 11 -8.64 23.52 50.06
CA GLN A 11 -7.82 22.47 50.69
C GLN A 11 -6.47 22.34 50.00
N LYS A 12 -5.42 22.64 50.77
CA LYS A 12 -4.00 22.60 50.38
C LYS A 12 -3.45 21.23 50.72
N PHE A 13 -3.34 20.33 49.74
CA PHE A 13 -2.68 19.04 49.93
C PHE A 13 -1.15 19.20 49.97
N PRO A 14 -0.43 18.64 50.96
CA PRO A 14 1.01 18.66 51.01
C PRO A 14 1.63 17.66 50.03
N LEU A 15 2.64 18.09 49.30
CA LEU A 15 3.49 17.23 48.47
C LEU A 15 4.41 16.41 49.38
N LEU A 16 4.35 15.08 49.28
CA LEU A 16 5.35 14.17 49.85
C LEU A 16 6.08 13.46 48.71
N PHE A 17 7.39 13.66 48.63
CA PHE A 17 8.27 12.93 47.71
C PHE A 17 8.75 11.63 48.37
N PRO A 18 8.70 10.49 47.64
CA PRO A 18 9.63 9.39 47.85
C PRO A 18 10.85 9.55 46.92
N THR A 19 12.02 9.16 47.41
CA THR A 19 13.31 9.25 46.72
C THR A 19 13.47 8.22 45.59
N ALA A 20 14.41 8.51 44.69
CA ALA A 20 14.73 7.70 43.52
C ALA A 20 15.11 6.24 43.83
N THR A 21 14.91 5.36 42.86
CA THR A 21 15.72 4.15 42.70
C THR A 21 16.03 3.97 41.22
N ASP A 22 17.31 3.74 40.97
CA ASP A 22 17.94 3.55 39.67
C ASP A 22 17.39 2.31 38.92
N ARG A 23 17.27 2.42 37.60
CA ARG A 23 17.18 1.26 36.70
C ARG A 23 17.76 1.63 35.34
N SER A 24 18.90 1.03 35.02
CA SER A 24 19.66 1.32 33.81
C SER A 24 18.85 1.14 32.51
N SER A 25 19.19 1.97 31.53
CA SER A 25 18.64 1.95 30.17
C SER A 25 19.75 1.53 29.18
N ASP A 26 20.37 0.39 29.44
CA ASP A 26 21.47 -0.14 28.62
C ASP A 26 20.97 -0.84 27.35
N TYR A 27 20.41 -0.08 26.39
CA TYR A 27 20.28 -0.56 25.00
C TYR A 27 20.21 0.58 23.97
N TYR A 28 21.27 1.39 23.89
CA TYR A 28 21.41 2.41 22.85
C TYR A 28 22.82 2.42 22.24
N SER A 29 23.07 1.49 21.33
CA SER A 29 24.30 1.43 20.52
C SER A 29 24.01 1.83 19.08
N GLN A 30 24.24 3.10 18.75
CA GLN A 30 24.40 3.53 17.36
C GLN A 30 25.81 3.17 16.89
N CYS A 31 25.94 2.53 15.71
CA CYS A 31 27.22 2.38 15.02
C CYS A 31 27.20 3.22 13.74
N ILE A 32 28.09 4.22 13.67
CA ILE A 32 28.42 5.01 12.47
C ILE A 32 29.93 4.83 12.20
N PRO A 33 30.41 4.82 10.93
CA PRO A 33 31.50 3.92 10.56
C PRO A 33 32.89 4.57 10.38
N GLY A 34 33.92 3.75 10.65
CA GLY A 34 35.21 3.73 9.95
C GLY A 34 36.29 4.76 10.33
N VAL A 35 37.50 4.27 10.67
CA VAL A 35 38.80 4.57 10.02
C VAL A 35 39.91 3.62 10.54
N ALA A 36 41.02 3.51 9.80
CA ALA A 36 42.22 2.69 10.09
C ALA A 36 43.12 3.34 11.19
N ALA A 37 44.31 2.87 11.62
CA ALA A 37 45.29 1.86 11.18
C ALA A 37 46.25 1.54 12.39
N SER A 38 47.40 0.84 12.37
CA SER A 38 48.15 0.04 11.38
C SER A 38 49.27 -0.79 12.07
N SER A 39 49.82 -1.81 11.38
CA SER A 39 51.23 -2.29 11.47
C SER A 39 51.73 -2.94 12.80
N SER A 40 52.81 -3.72 12.89
CA SER A 40 53.86 -4.23 11.97
C SER A 40 54.40 -5.57 12.54
N SER A 41 54.92 -6.56 11.79
CA SER A 41 56.32 -6.70 11.29
C SER A 41 56.56 -8.19 10.90
N ALA A 42 57.45 -8.67 10.04
CA ALA A 42 58.38 -8.13 9.02
C ALA A 42 58.80 -9.28 8.03
N PRO A 43 59.49 -9.01 6.90
CA PRO A 43 59.69 -9.96 5.76
C PRO A 43 61.19 -10.43 5.66
N PRO A 44 61.82 -10.79 4.50
CA PRO A 44 61.36 -11.17 3.14
C PRO A 44 62.05 -12.44 2.54
N THR A 45 61.70 -12.81 1.28
CA THR A 45 62.65 -13.20 0.18
C THR A 45 61.87 -13.31 -1.14
N ALA A 46 62.48 -12.94 -2.27
CA ALA A 46 61.87 -12.97 -3.61
C ALA A 46 62.78 -13.66 -4.65
N VAL A 47 62.18 -14.29 -5.67
CA VAL A 47 62.83 -14.61 -6.96
C VAL A 47 61.79 -14.46 -8.09
N ALA A 48 62.20 -13.95 -9.25
CA ALA A 48 61.33 -13.63 -10.39
C ALA A 48 61.56 -14.57 -11.60
N SER A 49 60.64 -14.61 -12.57
CA SER A 49 60.95 -14.66 -14.03
C SER A 49 59.74 -14.53 -14.98
N THR A 50 59.76 -13.44 -15.76
CA THR A 50 59.50 -13.33 -17.22
C THR A 50 58.34 -14.07 -17.94
N SER A 51 57.28 -13.30 -18.24
CA SER A 51 56.77 -12.93 -19.59
C SER A 51 56.75 -13.91 -20.78
N LYS A 52 55.62 -13.92 -21.51
CA LYS A 52 55.58 -13.78 -22.99
C LYS A 52 54.21 -13.30 -23.51
N THR A 53 54.21 -12.71 -24.70
CA THR A 53 53.18 -11.78 -25.25
C THR A 53 52.52 -12.35 -26.51
N SER A 54 51.24 -12.07 -26.79
CA SER A 54 50.72 -11.59 -28.10
C SER A 54 49.18 -11.54 -28.25
N THR A 55 48.65 -10.34 -28.55
CA THR A 55 47.64 -9.96 -29.59
C THR A 55 46.58 -10.97 -30.09
N SER A 56 45.31 -10.60 -30.40
CA SER A 56 44.77 -9.28 -30.81
C SER A 56 43.21 -9.22 -30.85
N LYS A 57 42.71 -7.97 -31.01
CA LYS A 57 41.46 -7.52 -31.70
C LYS A 57 40.35 -6.91 -30.79
N PRO A 58 39.89 -5.68 -31.08
CA PRO A 58 38.76 -5.06 -30.38
C PRO A 58 37.41 -5.50 -30.98
N SER A 59 36.39 -5.64 -30.13
CA SER A 59 35.01 -5.93 -30.50
C SER A 59 34.07 -4.83 -29.99
N THR A 60 33.24 -4.30 -30.88
CA THR A 60 32.23 -3.24 -30.68
C THR A 60 31.23 -3.58 -29.57
N PRO A 61 30.69 -2.60 -28.82
CA PRO A 61 29.63 -2.87 -27.84
C PRO A 61 28.32 -3.31 -28.53
N THR A 62 27.84 -4.50 -28.19
CA THR A 62 26.52 -4.99 -28.62
C THR A 62 25.44 -4.31 -27.80
N THR A 63 24.66 -3.43 -28.44
CA THR A 63 23.42 -2.91 -27.85
C THR A 63 22.37 -4.01 -27.77
N LEU A 64 22.13 -4.52 -26.56
CA LEU A 64 20.97 -5.37 -26.29
C LEU A 64 19.70 -4.52 -26.47
N SER A 65 19.06 -4.66 -27.64
CA SER A 65 17.69 -4.18 -27.84
C SER A 65 16.74 -5.12 -27.10
N THR A 66 16.43 -4.80 -25.85
CA THR A 66 15.35 -5.44 -25.10
C THR A 66 14.03 -5.12 -25.81
N ALA A 67 13.55 -6.05 -26.63
CA ALA A 67 12.23 -5.96 -27.22
C ALA A 67 11.18 -6.07 -26.10
N THR A 68 10.56 -4.95 -25.74
CA THR A 68 9.43 -4.93 -24.82
C THR A 68 8.24 -5.62 -25.48
N THR A 69 8.08 -6.92 -25.22
CA THR A 69 6.88 -7.66 -25.56
C THR A 69 5.71 -7.10 -24.76
N THR A 70 4.91 -6.23 -25.41
CA THR A 70 3.59 -5.85 -24.88
C THR A 70 2.72 -7.09 -24.80
N ALA A 71 2.64 -7.68 -23.60
CA ALA A 71 1.82 -8.84 -23.32
C ALA A 71 0.34 -8.45 -23.44
N SER A 72 -0.22 -8.66 -24.64
CA SER A 72 -1.66 -8.62 -24.85
C SER A 72 -2.28 -9.87 -24.22
N GLY A 73 -2.44 -9.85 -22.90
CA GLY A 73 -3.07 -10.94 -22.15
C GLY A 73 -4.49 -11.17 -22.68
N SER A 74 -4.78 -12.40 -23.08
CA SER A 74 -6.15 -12.79 -23.43
C SER A 74 -7.02 -12.71 -22.18
N VAL A 75 -8.10 -11.94 -22.26
CA VAL A 75 -9.03 -11.76 -21.14
C VAL A 75 -9.68 -13.10 -20.78
N PRO A 76 -9.74 -13.50 -19.50
CA PRO A 76 -10.30 -14.79 -19.09
C PRO A 76 -11.76 -14.98 -19.50
N THR A 77 -12.13 -16.24 -19.77
CA THR A 77 -13.51 -16.66 -20.05
C THR A 77 -14.44 -16.29 -18.88
N GLY A 78 -15.53 -15.60 -19.18
CA GLY A 78 -16.47 -15.08 -18.16
C GLY A 78 -16.23 -13.63 -17.72
N SER A 79 -15.32 -12.90 -18.37
CA SER A 79 -15.20 -11.45 -18.23
C SER A 79 -16.30 -10.67 -18.96
N GLY A 80 -16.67 -9.51 -18.42
CA GLY A 80 -17.38 -8.46 -19.16
C GLY A 80 -16.45 -7.69 -20.12
N ASN A 81 -17.02 -6.70 -20.81
CA ASN A 81 -16.26 -5.76 -21.63
C ASN A 81 -15.56 -4.72 -20.74
N GLY A 82 -14.25 -4.56 -20.91
CA GLY A 82 -13.45 -3.55 -20.22
C GLY A 82 -12.80 -2.53 -21.16
N PRO A 83 -12.13 -1.50 -20.60
CA PRO A 83 -11.64 -0.32 -21.32
C PRO A 83 -10.33 -0.56 -22.10
N GLY A 84 -9.85 -1.80 -22.14
CA GLY A 84 -8.58 -2.20 -22.73
C GLY A 84 -7.38 -2.02 -21.80
N THR A 85 -6.19 -2.37 -22.32
CA THR A 85 -4.93 -2.37 -21.57
C THR A 85 -4.19 -1.02 -21.59
N THR A 86 -4.67 -0.05 -22.37
CA THR A 86 -4.15 1.32 -22.38
C THR A 86 -5.00 2.21 -21.49
N LEU A 87 -4.35 3.01 -20.65
CA LEU A 87 -5.01 3.90 -19.71
C LEU A 87 -5.81 5.00 -20.43
N GLN A 88 -7.08 5.11 -20.10
CA GLN A 88 -7.99 6.11 -20.63
C GLN A 88 -7.78 7.45 -19.88
N THR A 89 -7.96 8.57 -20.59
CA THR A 89 -7.73 9.90 -20.01
C THR A 89 -8.66 10.16 -18.82
N GLY A 90 -8.11 10.59 -17.69
CA GLY A 90 -8.85 10.85 -16.44
C GLY A 90 -9.04 9.65 -15.52
N TYR A 91 -8.51 8.48 -15.90
CA TYR A 91 -8.53 7.25 -15.08
C TYR A 91 -7.13 6.89 -14.61
N TYR A 92 -7.09 5.95 -13.67
CA TYR A 92 -5.88 5.42 -13.05
C TYR A 92 -5.95 3.90 -12.94
N TRP A 93 -4.81 3.23 -13.07
CA TRP A 93 -4.63 1.92 -12.45
C TRP A 93 -4.55 2.11 -10.94
N ILE A 94 -4.97 1.14 -10.13
CA ILE A 94 -4.79 1.17 -8.67
C ILE A 94 -4.07 -0.10 -8.25
N ARG A 95 -2.97 0.02 -7.50
CA ARG A 95 -2.11 -1.11 -7.13
C ARG A 95 -1.63 -1.06 -5.69
N ALA A 96 -1.35 -2.23 -5.12
CA ALA A 96 -0.69 -2.34 -3.82
C ALA A 96 0.82 -2.05 -3.92
N VAL A 97 1.34 -1.34 -2.91
CA VAL A 97 2.75 -0.90 -2.84
C VAL A 97 3.54 -1.60 -1.73
N ALA A 98 2.99 -2.65 -1.12
CA ALA A 98 3.65 -3.43 -0.08
C ALA A 98 3.52 -4.95 -0.33
N SER A 99 4.51 -5.72 0.13
CA SER A 99 4.40 -7.19 0.17
C SER A 99 3.24 -7.63 1.08
N PRO A 100 2.60 -8.79 0.84
CA PRO A 100 2.85 -9.74 -0.25
C PRO A 100 2.13 -9.41 -1.57
N ASN A 101 1.41 -8.28 -1.64
CA ASN A 101 0.57 -7.92 -2.80
C ASN A 101 1.21 -6.84 -3.69
N PHE A 102 2.52 -6.63 -3.58
CA PHE A 102 3.25 -5.61 -4.34
C PHE A 102 2.98 -5.78 -5.84
N HIS A 103 2.60 -4.68 -6.50
CA HIS A 103 2.21 -4.66 -7.91
C HIS A 103 1.01 -5.57 -8.30
N LYS A 104 0.15 -5.95 -7.34
CA LYS A 104 -1.20 -6.43 -7.64
C LYS A 104 -2.17 -5.28 -7.78
N TYR A 105 -3.06 -5.37 -8.78
CA TYR A 105 -3.94 -4.30 -9.24
C TYR A 105 -5.40 -4.58 -8.91
N LEU A 106 -6.10 -3.51 -8.53
CA LEU A 106 -7.53 -3.50 -8.28
C LEU A 106 -8.29 -3.88 -9.54
N GLN A 107 -9.27 -4.76 -9.36
CA GLN A 107 -10.17 -5.27 -10.39
C GLN A 107 -11.36 -5.95 -9.72
N THR A 108 -12.39 -6.28 -10.49
CA THR A 108 -13.54 -7.05 -10.01
C THR A 108 -13.36 -8.56 -10.21
N LYS A 109 -14.08 -9.34 -9.40
CA LYS A 109 -14.29 -10.77 -9.61
C LYS A 109 -15.79 -11.09 -9.62
N PRO A 110 -16.39 -11.48 -10.76
CA PRO A 110 -15.78 -11.65 -12.09
C PRO A 110 -15.27 -10.35 -12.72
N ILE A 111 -14.36 -10.45 -13.68
CA ILE A 111 -13.67 -9.30 -14.31
C ILE A 111 -14.69 -8.46 -15.11
N TYR A 112 -14.65 -7.13 -14.95
CA TYR A 112 -15.53 -6.15 -15.60
C TYR A 112 -17.04 -6.43 -15.41
N LEU A 113 -17.40 -7.04 -14.27
CA LEU A 113 -18.78 -7.38 -13.89
C LEU A 113 -19.00 -7.13 -12.39
N PRO A 114 -20.26 -6.89 -11.96
CA PRO A 114 -20.57 -6.73 -10.55
C PRO A 114 -20.11 -7.93 -9.71
N GLY A 115 -19.43 -7.66 -8.61
CA GLY A 115 -18.77 -8.69 -7.82
C GLY A 115 -17.79 -8.14 -6.79
N THR A 116 -16.97 -9.02 -6.22
CA THR A 116 -16.04 -8.68 -5.14
C THR A 116 -14.84 -7.89 -5.69
N ALA A 117 -14.40 -6.85 -4.96
CA ALA A 117 -13.13 -6.19 -5.25
C ALA A 117 -11.96 -7.10 -4.89
N ILE A 118 -10.99 -7.26 -5.79
CA ILE A 118 -9.76 -8.03 -5.55
C ILE A 118 -8.53 -7.24 -5.99
N LEU A 119 -7.35 -7.56 -5.43
CA LEU A 119 -6.06 -7.16 -6.03
C LEU A 119 -5.41 -8.38 -6.68
N GLU A 120 -5.20 -8.37 -8.00
CA GLU A 120 -4.53 -9.49 -8.70
C GLU A 120 -3.71 -9.01 -9.90
N SER A 121 -3.44 -9.87 -10.90
CA SER A 121 -2.55 -9.58 -12.03
C SER A 121 -2.84 -8.25 -12.74
N TYR A 122 -1.77 -7.57 -13.14
CA TYR A 122 -1.80 -6.35 -13.96
C TYR A 122 -2.48 -6.56 -15.33
N LEU A 123 -2.51 -7.81 -15.83
CA LEU A 123 -3.15 -8.17 -17.11
C LEU A 123 -4.68 -7.97 -17.12
N THR A 124 -5.28 -7.93 -15.93
CA THR A 124 -6.73 -7.81 -15.72
C THR A 124 -7.08 -6.62 -14.81
N ALA A 125 -6.16 -5.66 -14.69
CA ALA A 125 -6.34 -4.44 -13.91
C ALA A 125 -7.52 -3.59 -14.42
N GLY A 126 -8.39 -3.17 -13.50
CA GLY A 126 -9.41 -2.16 -13.79
C GLY A 126 -8.81 -0.77 -13.97
N GLN A 127 -9.58 0.13 -14.59
CA GLN A 127 -9.25 1.55 -14.71
C GLN A 127 -10.26 2.36 -13.90
N PHE A 128 -9.77 3.21 -12.99
CA PHE A 128 -10.60 3.82 -11.96
C PHE A 128 -10.50 5.34 -11.92
N ALA A 129 -11.59 5.99 -11.53
CA ALA A 129 -11.62 7.41 -11.20
C ALA A 129 -12.39 7.63 -9.89
N ILE A 130 -12.25 8.81 -9.29
CA ILE A 130 -13.13 9.25 -8.20
C ILE A 130 -14.01 10.36 -8.74
N VAL A 131 -15.32 10.14 -8.73
CA VAL A 131 -16.35 11.09 -9.18
C VAL A 131 -17.30 11.34 -8.00
N ASP A 132 -17.40 12.59 -7.54
CA ASP A 132 -18.27 13.00 -6.42
C ASP A 132 -18.15 12.06 -5.20
N GLY A 133 -16.91 11.85 -4.76
CA GLY A 133 -16.58 10.99 -3.61
C GLY A 133 -16.78 9.49 -3.84
N GLN A 134 -17.04 9.05 -5.07
CA GLN A 134 -17.26 7.65 -5.41
C GLN A 134 -16.14 7.11 -6.28
N LEU A 135 -15.50 6.03 -5.85
CA LEU A 135 -14.61 5.26 -6.72
C LEU A 135 -15.44 4.51 -7.77
N VAL A 136 -15.17 4.76 -9.05
CA VAL A 136 -15.79 4.11 -10.20
C VAL A 136 -14.77 3.30 -10.97
N GLU A 137 -15.16 2.11 -11.44
CA GLU A 137 -14.42 1.35 -12.46
C GLU A 137 -15.03 1.64 -13.82
N LEU A 138 -14.19 1.95 -14.81
CA LEU A 138 -14.59 2.12 -16.20
C LEU A 138 -14.77 0.74 -16.86
N LEU A 139 -15.93 0.50 -17.45
CA LEU A 139 -16.17 -0.66 -18.33
C LEU A 139 -15.99 -0.27 -19.80
N THR A 140 -16.71 0.77 -20.21
CA THR A 140 -16.62 1.43 -21.52
C THR A 140 -16.86 2.93 -21.30
N PRO A 141 -16.48 3.84 -22.23
CA PRO A 141 -16.69 5.27 -22.04
C PRO A 141 -18.12 5.63 -21.63
N GLY A 142 -18.28 6.19 -20.41
CA GLY A 142 -19.58 6.55 -19.83
C GLY A 142 -20.34 5.43 -19.11
N THR A 143 -19.80 4.20 -19.05
CA THR A 143 -20.41 3.05 -18.35
C THR A 143 -19.49 2.57 -17.23
N PHE A 144 -20.04 2.43 -16.02
CA PHE A 144 -19.26 2.22 -14.80
C PHE A 144 -19.78 1.10 -13.91
N LEU A 145 -18.90 0.55 -13.09
CA LEU A 145 -19.26 -0.06 -11.81
C LEU A 145 -18.85 0.86 -10.66
N TYR A 146 -19.58 0.80 -9.56
CA TYR A 146 -19.39 1.63 -8.37
C TYR A 146 -18.86 0.78 -7.22
N ALA A 147 -17.71 1.17 -6.65
CA ALA A 147 -17.15 0.51 -5.47
C ALA A 147 -17.99 0.83 -4.23
N ASN A 148 -18.82 -0.10 -3.81
CA ASN A 148 -19.66 0.02 -2.63
C ASN A 148 -18.97 -0.65 -1.44
N VAL A 149 -18.66 0.13 -0.41
CA VAL A 149 -18.26 -0.43 0.89
C VAL A 149 -19.52 -0.94 1.59
N ILE A 150 -19.48 -2.18 2.06
CA ILE A 150 -20.62 -2.84 2.71
C ILE A 150 -20.51 -2.63 4.21
N ALA A 151 -21.50 -1.95 4.80
CA ALA A 151 -21.59 -1.75 6.24
C ALA A 151 -21.74 -3.10 6.96
N SER A 152 -20.99 -3.28 8.05
CA SER A 152 -21.13 -4.47 8.91
C SER A 152 -22.32 -4.33 9.86
N THR A 153 -23.12 -5.38 9.98
CA THR A 153 -24.12 -5.54 11.04
C THR A 153 -23.55 -6.14 12.32
N VAL A 154 -22.29 -6.61 12.30
CA VAL A 154 -21.60 -7.25 13.42
C VAL A 154 -20.85 -6.20 14.23
N SER A 155 -21.16 -6.11 15.53
CA SER A 155 -20.42 -5.28 16.49
C SER A 155 -18.97 -5.76 16.63
N GLY A 156 -18.02 -4.84 16.68
CA GLY A 156 -16.59 -5.17 16.76
C GLY A 156 -15.98 -5.71 15.46
N ALA A 157 -16.63 -5.52 14.30
CA ALA A 157 -16.04 -5.87 13.02
C ALA A 157 -14.70 -5.15 12.79
N THR A 158 -13.70 -5.90 12.33
CA THR A 158 -12.33 -5.41 12.09
C THR A 158 -12.09 -4.98 10.64
N LYS A 159 -13.02 -5.29 9.73
CA LYS A 159 -12.93 -4.99 8.30
C LYS A 159 -14.31 -4.82 7.65
N LEU A 160 -14.38 -4.10 6.53
CA LEU A 160 -15.59 -3.95 5.71
C LEU A 160 -15.33 -4.41 4.28
N ALA A 161 -16.29 -5.12 3.69
CA ALA A 161 -16.17 -5.63 2.32
C ALA A 161 -16.25 -4.48 1.31
N VAL A 162 -15.59 -4.66 0.17
CA VAL A 162 -15.74 -3.78 -0.99
C VAL A 162 -16.26 -4.61 -2.17
N GLU A 163 -17.39 -4.19 -2.72
CA GLU A 163 -18.04 -4.83 -3.85
C GLU A 163 -18.31 -3.81 -4.95
N PHE A 164 -18.04 -4.17 -6.19
CA PHE A 164 -18.43 -3.37 -7.35
C PHE A 164 -19.85 -3.73 -7.78
N ARG A 165 -20.71 -2.71 -7.91
CA ARG A 165 -22.13 -2.87 -8.25
C ARG A 165 -22.53 -1.90 -9.36
N LYS A 166 -23.68 -2.14 -10.01
CA LYS A 166 -24.20 -1.23 -11.06
C LYS A 166 -24.78 0.06 -10.46
N GLU A 167 -25.12 0.04 -9.18
CA GLU A 167 -25.72 1.15 -8.45
C GLU A 167 -24.74 1.64 -7.35
N LYS A 168 -24.47 2.95 -7.32
CA LYS A 168 -23.74 3.63 -6.22
C LYS A 168 -24.50 3.50 -4.90
N ASN A 169 -23.80 3.20 -3.80
CA ASN A 169 -24.33 3.38 -2.45
C ASN A 169 -23.89 4.73 -1.84
N THR A 170 -24.48 5.10 -0.69
CA THR A 170 -24.14 6.32 0.04
C THR A 170 -23.25 6.07 1.26
N TYR A 171 -22.65 4.88 1.37
CA TYR A 171 -21.93 4.46 2.57
C TYR A 171 -20.45 4.82 2.47
N GLY A 172 -20.16 6.06 2.85
CA GLY A 172 -18.82 6.62 2.90
C GLY A 172 -18.41 7.37 1.64
N THR A 173 -17.13 7.67 1.55
CA THR A 173 -16.55 8.57 0.56
C THR A 173 -15.11 8.17 0.31
N PHE A 174 -14.77 8.01 -0.98
CA PHE A 174 -13.42 7.78 -1.47
C PHE A 174 -12.73 9.11 -1.79
N ALA A 175 -11.44 9.19 -1.53
CA ALA A 175 -10.60 10.34 -1.86
C ALA A 175 -9.17 9.91 -2.19
N TRP A 176 -8.42 10.80 -2.85
CA TRP A 176 -6.98 10.69 -3.01
C TRP A 176 -6.27 11.53 -1.95
N SER A 177 -5.23 11.00 -1.33
CA SER A 177 -4.32 11.75 -0.45
C SER A 177 -2.89 11.54 -0.94
N GLY A 178 -2.41 12.46 -1.78
CA GLY A 178 -1.31 12.16 -2.69
C GLY A 178 -1.78 11.12 -3.70
N ASP A 179 -1.06 10.01 -3.81
CA ASP A 179 -1.43 8.86 -4.64
C ASP A 179 -2.21 7.75 -3.90
N ALA A 180 -2.23 7.76 -2.56
CA ALA A 180 -2.91 6.76 -1.76
C ALA A 180 -4.45 6.90 -1.84
N LEU A 181 -5.14 5.78 -2.10
CA LEU A 181 -6.60 5.71 -2.04
C LEU A 181 -7.05 5.68 -0.58
N GLN A 182 -7.96 6.59 -0.24
CA GLN A 182 -8.61 6.67 1.07
C GLN A 182 -10.09 6.36 0.99
N TRP A 183 -10.64 5.86 2.09
CA TRP A 183 -12.07 5.79 2.33
C TRP A 183 -12.43 6.22 3.76
N THR A 184 -13.48 7.02 3.91
CA THR A 184 -14.01 7.47 5.20
C THR A 184 -15.53 7.39 5.21
N VAL A 185 -16.15 7.36 6.40
CA VAL A 185 -17.61 7.48 6.56
C VAL A 185 -17.94 8.20 7.86
N ALA A 186 -19.03 8.96 7.87
CA ALA A 186 -19.51 9.61 9.09
C ALA A 186 -19.86 8.57 10.17
N GLY A 187 -19.54 8.88 11.43
CA GLY A 187 -19.80 7.99 12.57
C GLY A 187 -18.79 6.85 12.76
N LEU A 188 -17.78 6.71 11.89
CA LEU A 188 -16.71 5.71 12.05
C LEU A 188 -15.34 6.37 11.92
N THR A 189 -14.60 6.42 13.02
CA THR A 189 -13.21 6.91 13.05
C THR A 189 -12.24 5.75 12.83
N ARG A 190 -11.24 5.93 11.95
CA ARG A 190 -10.19 4.95 11.64
C ARG A 190 -8.82 5.54 11.99
N PRO A 191 -7.85 4.76 12.51
CA PRO A 191 -6.49 5.26 12.72
C PRO A 191 -5.79 5.71 11.43
N ASN A 192 -6.15 5.10 10.30
CA ASN A 192 -5.60 5.42 8.98
C ASN A 192 -6.67 5.23 7.89
N ALA A 193 -7.03 6.30 7.18
CA ALA A 193 -8.01 6.25 6.09
C ALA A 193 -7.51 5.49 4.85
N SER A 194 -6.18 5.41 4.66
CA SER A 194 -5.50 4.69 3.57
C SER A 194 -5.18 3.23 3.91
N ALA A 195 -5.66 2.68 5.04
CA ALA A 195 -5.38 1.29 5.42
C ALA A 195 -6.35 0.31 4.75
N TRP A 196 -5.83 -0.69 4.06
CA TRP A 196 -6.59 -1.73 3.39
C TRP A 196 -6.13 -3.10 3.88
N LEU A 197 -6.99 -4.11 3.76
CA LEU A 197 -6.62 -5.51 3.93
C LEU A 197 -6.83 -6.22 2.60
N VAL A 198 -5.82 -6.98 2.18
CA VAL A 198 -6.02 -8.02 1.17
C VAL A 198 -6.04 -9.36 1.90
N CYS A 199 -7.18 -10.02 1.82
CA CYS A 199 -7.43 -11.28 2.51
C CYS A 199 -7.37 -12.47 1.56
N GLU A 200 -7.65 -13.67 2.09
CA GLU A 200 -7.86 -14.90 1.33
C GLU A 200 -8.66 -14.65 0.03
N ASN A 201 -8.29 -15.41 -1.00
CA ASN A 201 -8.81 -15.25 -2.36
C ASN A 201 -8.60 -13.85 -2.97
N GLN A 202 -7.60 -13.11 -2.47
CA GLN A 202 -7.19 -11.77 -2.91
C GLN A 202 -8.25 -10.67 -2.70
N THR A 203 -9.24 -10.94 -1.85
CA THR A 203 -10.36 -10.04 -1.59
C THR A 203 -9.90 -8.76 -0.89
N LEU A 204 -10.32 -7.60 -1.38
CA LEU A 204 -9.97 -6.28 -0.84
C LEU A 204 -11.03 -5.82 0.18
N TRP A 205 -10.55 -5.35 1.32
CA TRP A 205 -11.37 -4.86 2.43
C TRP A 205 -10.84 -3.54 2.97
N ILE A 206 -11.71 -2.73 3.55
CA ILE A 206 -11.33 -1.60 4.41
C ILE A 206 -10.76 -2.17 5.72
N ASN A 207 -9.57 -1.73 6.15
CA ASN A 207 -9.09 -2.04 7.51
C ASN A 207 -9.76 -1.09 8.53
N LEU A 208 -10.46 -1.62 9.54
CA LEU A 208 -11.01 -0.80 10.63
C LEU A 208 -10.07 -0.70 11.84
N GLY A 209 -9.06 -1.58 11.92
CA GLY A 209 -8.04 -1.57 12.95
C GLY A 209 -6.84 -0.67 12.63
N SER A 210 -5.75 -0.88 13.38
CA SER A 210 -4.47 -0.21 13.16
C SER A 210 -3.67 -0.90 12.06
N TYR A 211 -3.13 -0.13 11.12
CA TYR A 211 -2.30 -0.65 10.04
C TYR A 211 -1.04 -1.34 10.57
N GLY A 212 -0.82 -2.60 10.19
CA GLY A 212 0.38 -3.37 10.58
C GLY A 212 0.38 -3.85 12.03
N TYR A 213 -0.75 -3.77 12.74
CA TYR A 213 -0.88 -4.21 14.12
C TYR A 213 -2.18 -4.98 14.33
N MET A 214 -2.08 -6.20 14.86
CA MET A 214 -3.21 -7.13 14.98
C MET A 214 -3.98 -7.35 13.67
N THR A 215 -3.26 -7.38 12.54
CA THR A 215 -3.79 -7.72 11.22
C THR A 215 -4.60 -9.02 11.30
N PRO A 216 -5.87 -9.07 10.83
CA PRO A 216 -6.68 -10.27 10.92
C PRO A 216 -6.03 -11.48 10.24
N ALA A 217 -6.17 -12.67 10.85
CA ALA A 217 -5.67 -13.91 10.27
C ALA A 217 -6.23 -14.14 8.86
N GLY A 218 -5.39 -14.64 7.95
CA GLY A 218 -5.72 -14.77 6.53
C GLY A 218 -5.74 -13.44 5.75
N CYS A 219 -5.30 -12.33 6.35
CA CYS A 219 -5.18 -11.04 5.68
C CYS A 219 -3.77 -10.44 5.82
N ALA A 220 -3.41 -9.60 4.86
CA ALA A 220 -2.24 -8.73 4.89
C ALA A 220 -2.68 -7.26 4.84
N ASP A 221 -2.10 -6.43 5.69
CA ASP A 221 -2.20 -4.98 5.59
C ASP A 221 -1.59 -4.48 4.29
N GLN A 222 -2.26 -3.51 3.66
CA GLN A 222 -1.87 -2.90 2.39
C GLN A 222 -2.23 -1.41 2.36
N THR A 223 -1.39 -0.61 1.71
CA THR A 223 -1.81 0.65 1.12
C THR A 223 -1.92 0.44 -0.39
N ILE A 224 -2.96 1.01 -1.01
CA ILE A 224 -3.16 0.96 -2.46
C ILE A 224 -3.14 2.38 -3.02
N HIS A 225 -2.43 2.53 -4.13
CA HIS A 225 -2.05 3.81 -4.70
C HIS A 225 -2.42 3.85 -6.18
N TYR A 226 -2.72 5.04 -6.70
CA TYR A 226 -2.89 5.20 -8.14
C TYR A 226 -1.57 4.96 -8.87
N TYR A 227 -1.66 4.49 -10.11
CA TYR A 227 -0.57 4.40 -11.07
C TYR A 227 -1.09 4.89 -12.42
N ASN A 228 -0.37 5.82 -13.05
CA ASN A 228 -0.87 6.63 -14.16
C ASN A 228 -0.03 6.48 -15.45
N ASP A 229 0.79 5.43 -15.55
CA ASP A 229 1.50 5.09 -16.78
C ASP A 229 0.54 4.50 -17.83
N LYS A 230 0.97 4.48 -19.09
CA LYS A 230 0.16 4.08 -20.26
C LYS A 230 -0.46 2.68 -20.11
N THR A 231 0.21 1.76 -19.41
CA THR A 231 -0.21 0.38 -19.19
C THR A 231 0.12 -0.06 -17.78
N ALA A 232 -0.73 -0.87 -17.14
CA ALA A 232 -0.38 -1.57 -15.91
C ALA A 232 0.84 -2.49 -16.14
N ASN A 233 1.73 -2.60 -15.14
CA ASN A 233 2.97 -3.40 -15.21
C ASN A 233 3.18 -4.29 -13.98
N ALA A 234 3.98 -5.35 -14.17
CA ALA A 234 4.47 -6.24 -13.12
C ALA A 234 5.48 -5.55 -12.18
#